data_AF-A0A3L6TFG1-F1
#
_entry.id   AF-A0A3L6TFG1-F1
#
_cell.length_a   1.000
_cell.length_b   1.000
_cell.length_c   1.000
_cell.angle_alpha   90.00
_cell.angle_beta   90.00
_cell.angle_gamma   90.00
#
_symmetry.space_group_name_H-M   'P 1'
#
loop_
_entity.id
_entity.type
_entity.pdbx_description
1 polymer ?
#
loop_
_entity_poly.entity_id
_entity_poly.type
_entity_poly.pdbx_seq_one_letter_code
_entity_poly.pdbx_strand_id
1 'polypeptide(L)'
;MDNVVTVYHGGTVEEDEFGNVTFVEMQRIPLIFDERPLFIEVFGRARDEVHCNSNEDAISVEGVHHYGKSRQIFRWLVQIAFEGSWEKYVNSVMKNDFQRLDLVVRKLSNDPSAQLYSPPNGHSPPLGLSPEHDIPAPFYPPLPNNDVEDVVVVPDAQSGPNEFEIFPNVGAQCPIDGCPPTLHDIPLTQNHPN
;
A
#
# COMPACT_ATOMS: atom_id res chain seq x y z
N MET A 1 21.28 9.54 7.94
CA MET A 1 21.24 9.57 6.47
C MET A 1 19.80 9.84 6.05
N ASP A 2 19.35 11.07 6.22
CA ASP A 2 17.98 11.51 5.91
C ASP A 2 17.95 12.63 4.86
N ASN A 3 19.10 12.96 4.28
CA ASN A 3 19.27 13.94 3.21
C ASN A 3 19.54 13.29 1.84
N VAL A 4 19.51 11.96 1.76
CA VAL A 4 19.64 11.19 0.50
C VAL A 4 18.38 10.39 0.29
N VAL A 5 17.74 10.58 -0.86
CA VAL A 5 16.52 9.88 -1.26
C VAL A 5 16.78 9.11 -2.55
N THR A 6 16.58 7.80 -2.54
CA THR A 6 16.65 7.01 -3.78
C THR A 6 15.29 7.03 -4.47
N VAL A 7 15.23 7.36 -5.76
CA VAL A 7 14.03 7.25 -6.59
C VAL A 7 14.14 6.05 -7.53
N TYR A 8 13.07 5.26 -7.61
CA TYR A 8 12.89 4.17 -8.55
C TYR A 8 11.79 4.51 -9.56
N HIS A 9 12.05 4.41 -10.86
CA HIS A 9 11.06 4.68 -11.92
C HIS A 9 11.33 3.89 -13.21
N GLY A 10 10.41 3.94 -14.17
CA GLY A 10 10.61 3.43 -15.54
C GLY A 10 10.45 1.91 -15.74
N GLY A 11 10.28 1.14 -14.67
CA GLY A 11 9.98 -0.29 -14.70
C GLY A 11 8.69 -0.63 -13.95
N THR A 12 8.57 -1.88 -13.51
CA THR A 12 7.38 -2.40 -12.83
C THR A 12 7.68 -2.76 -11.38
N VAL A 13 6.70 -2.55 -10.51
CA VAL A 13 6.70 -3.10 -9.15
C VAL A 13 5.88 -4.38 -9.17
N GLU A 14 6.49 -5.49 -8.79
CA GLU A 14 5.81 -6.77 -8.60
C GLU A 14 5.62 -7.04 -7.12
N GLU A 15 4.43 -7.48 -6.74
CA GLU A 15 4.08 -7.83 -5.37
C GLU A 15 3.88 -9.34 -5.26
N ASP A 16 4.50 -9.96 -4.26
CA ASP A 16 4.33 -11.38 -3.98
C ASP A 16 3.06 -11.66 -3.13
N GLU A 17 2.79 -12.94 -2.88
CA GLU A 17 1.62 -13.38 -2.09
C GLU A 17 1.60 -12.87 -0.64
N PHE A 18 2.72 -12.33 -0.14
CA PHE A 18 2.86 -11.78 1.20
C PHE A 18 2.88 -10.24 1.22
N GLY A 19 2.60 -9.59 0.08
CA GLY A 19 2.63 -8.14 -0.04
C GLY A 19 4.02 -7.54 -0.10
N ASN A 20 5.06 -8.37 -0.31
CA ASN A 20 6.41 -7.88 -0.44
C ASN A 20 6.72 -7.50 -1.90
N VAL A 21 7.30 -6.31 -2.06
CA VAL A 21 7.52 -5.71 -3.38
C VAL A 21 8.94 -5.91 -3.90
N THR A 22 9.02 -6.21 -5.19
CA THR A 22 10.26 -6.27 -5.96
C THR A 22 10.23 -5.25 -7.10
N PHE A 23 11.41 -4.75 -7.44
CA PHE A 23 11.57 -3.71 -8.46
C PHE A 23 12.20 -4.34 -9.70
N VAL A 24 11.41 -4.45 -10.77
CA VAL A 24 11.79 -5.12 -12.02
C VAL A 24 12.07 -4.07 -13.08
N GLU A 25 13.28 -4.12 -13.66
CA GLU A 25 13.74 -3.21 -14.72
C GLU A 25 13.62 -1.71 -14.38
N MET A 26 13.57 -1.37 -13.09
CA MET A 26 13.47 0.02 -12.64
C MET A 26 14.83 0.70 -12.63
N GLN A 27 14.87 1.94 -13.11
CA GLN A 27 16.01 2.84 -12.92
C GLN A 27 16.07 3.29 -11.46
N ARG A 28 17.29 3.43 -10.92
CA ARG A 28 17.55 3.83 -9.54
C ARG A 28 18.41 5.08 -9.51
N ILE A 29 17.89 6.16 -8.95
CA ILE A 29 18.53 7.48 -9.00
C ILE A 29 18.63 8.08 -7.60
N PRO A 30 19.84 8.32 -7.08
CA PRO A 30 20.02 8.99 -5.79
C PRO A 30 19.87 10.51 -5.94
N LEU A 31 18.93 11.09 -5.21
CA LEU A 31 18.76 12.52 -5.04
C LEU A 31 19.41 12.95 -3.72
N ILE A 32 20.35 13.88 -3.79
CA ILE A 32 21.09 14.40 -2.62
C ILE A 32 20.59 15.81 -2.32
N PHE A 33 20.30 16.06 -1.04
CA PHE A 33 19.84 17.33 -0.50
C PHE A 33 20.81 17.82 0.58
N ASP A 34 20.82 19.13 0.83
CA ASP A 34 21.68 19.75 1.84
C ASP A 34 21.25 19.34 3.26
N GLU A 35 19.93 19.27 3.47
CA GLU A 35 19.29 18.85 4.72
C GLU A 35 18.22 17.80 4.45
N ARG A 36 17.48 17.39 5.48
CA ARG A 36 16.31 16.52 5.30
C ARG A 36 15.30 17.25 4.40
N PRO A 37 14.95 16.69 3.23
CA PRO A 37 14.15 17.43 2.27
C PRO A 37 12.67 17.46 2.67
N LEU A 38 11.99 18.53 2.27
CA LEU A 38 10.55 18.65 2.31
C LEU A 38 9.92 17.83 1.17
N PHE A 39 8.65 17.45 1.32
CA PHE A 39 7.95 16.71 0.27
C PHE A 39 7.94 17.47 -1.06
N ILE A 40 7.75 18.80 -1.01
CA ILE A 40 7.74 19.62 -2.23
C ILE A 40 9.07 19.60 -3.00
N GLU A 41 10.20 19.54 -2.29
CA GLU A 41 11.53 19.49 -2.89
C GLU A 41 11.78 18.12 -3.53
N VAL A 42 11.41 17.05 -2.83
CA VAL A 42 11.51 15.69 -3.34
C VAL A 42 10.59 15.50 -4.55
N PHE A 43 9.35 15.96 -4.46
CA PHE A 43 8.37 15.86 -5.53
C PHE A 43 8.84 16.62 -6.78
N GLY A 44 9.33 17.85 -6.62
CA GLY A 44 9.88 18.64 -7.72
C GLY A 44 11.03 17.92 -8.42
N ARG A 45 12.04 17.47 -7.68
CA ARG A 45 13.18 16.75 -8.25
C ARG A 45 12.79 15.41 -8.88
N ALA A 46 11.89 14.67 -8.25
CA ALA A 46 11.40 13.41 -8.79
C ALA A 46 10.66 13.62 -10.12
N ARG A 47 9.84 14.68 -10.22
CA ARG A 47 9.13 15.05 -11.45
C ARG A 47 10.09 15.38 -12.58
N ASP A 48 11.12 16.18 -12.29
CA ASP A 48 12.15 16.54 -13.26
C ASP A 48 12.88 15.30 -13.78
N GLU A 49 13.20 14.37 -12.88
CA GLU A 49 13.91 13.12 -13.20
C GLU A 49 13.08 12.18 -14.08
N VAL A 50 11.79 11.99 -13.74
CA VAL A 50 10.93 11.11 -14.56
C VAL A 50 10.52 11.75 -15.89
N HIS A 51 11.02 12.94 -16.24
CA HIS A 51 10.70 13.66 -17.48
C HIS A 51 9.19 13.71 -17.72
N CYS A 52 8.41 14.11 -16.71
CA CYS A 52 6.99 14.38 -16.91
C CYS A 52 6.85 15.55 -17.89
N ASN A 53 6.24 15.28 -19.04
CA ASN A 53 5.87 16.34 -19.98
C ASN A 53 4.76 17.20 -19.32
N SER A 54 4.58 18.42 -19.80
CA SER A 54 3.55 19.35 -19.28
C SER A 54 2.10 18.87 -19.48
N ASN A 55 1.89 17.69 -20.07
CA ASN A 55 0.57 17.09 -20.29
C ASN A 55 0.32 15.91 -19.32
N GLU A 56 1.39 15.30 -18.78
CA GLU A 56 1.43 14.25 -17.76
C GLU A 56 1.82 14.90 -16.42
N ASP A 57 0.99 15.85 -15.96
CA ASP A 57 1.34 16.72 -14.83
C ASP A 57 1.32 16.03 -13.47
N ALA A 58 0.81 14.81 -13.40
CA ALA A 58 0.68 14.09 -12.15
C ALA A 58 1.66 12.91 -12.10
N ILE A 59 2.50 12.88 -11.08
CA ILE A 59 3.25 11.69 -10.67
C ILE A 59 2.61 11.11 -9.43
N SER A 60 2.63 9.80 -9.28
CA SER A 60 2.40 9.13 -8.00
C SER A 60 3.73 8.91 -7.31
N VAL A 61 3.81 9.25 -6.03
CA VAL A 61 4.97 9.01 -5.18
C VAL A 61 4.59 8.02 -4.08
N GLU A 62 5.34 6.95 -3.96
CA GLU A 62 5.16 5.91 -2.95
C GLU A 62 6.48 5.71 -2.20
N GLY A 63 6.44 5.76 -0.87
CA GLY A 63 7.59 5.43 -0.02
C GLY A 63 7.78 3.93 0.11
N VAL A 64 9.02 3.47 0.00
CA VAL A 64 9.40 2.09 0.24
C VAL A 64 9.75 1.94 1.70
N HIS A 65 9.01 1.09 2.41
CA HIS A 65 9.34 0.74 3.79
C HIS A 65 10.04 -0.61 3.81
N HIS A 66 11.25 -0.64 4.38
CA HIS A 66 12.04 -1.86 4.51
C HIS A 66 11.87 -2.44 5.90
N TYR A 67 11.61 -3.74 6.01
CA TYR A 67 11.57 -4.44 7.29
C TYR A 67 12.18 -5.84 7.14
N GLY A 68 12.61 -6.41 8.27
CA GLY A 68 13.22 -7.74 8.28
C GLY A 68 14.51 -7.76 9.08
N LYS A 69 15.16 -8.93 9.11
CA LYS A 69 16.41 -9.13 9.84
C LYS A 69 17.40 -9.90 8.98
N SER A 70 18.67 -9.50 9.09
CA SER A 70 19.81 -10.20 8.51
C SER A 70 19.75 -10.36 6.98
N ARG A 71 19.28 -11.50 6.46
CA ARG A 71 19.33 -11.90 5.04
C ARG A 71 18.00 -11.78 4.31
N GLN A 72 16.92 -11.50 5.04
CA GLN A 72 15.60 -11.36 4.45
C GLN A 72 15.11 -9.93 4.72
N ILE A 73 15.01 -9.17 3.64
CA ILE A 73 14.48 -7.81 3.64
C ILE A 73 13.18 -7.90 2.85
N PHE A 74 12.11 -7.52 3.53
CA PHE A 74 10.80 -7.33 2.94
C PHE A 74 10.58 -5.83 2.71
N ARG A 75 9.81 -5.52 1.68
CA ARG A 75 9.51 -4.16 1.26
C ARG A 75 8.02 -4.04 1.05
N TRP A 76 7.41 -2.97 1.50
CA TRP A 76 6.07 -2.59 1.07
C TRP A 76 6.05 -1.14 0.61
N LEU A 77 5.01 -0.74 -0.11
CA LEU A 77 4.80 0.62 -0.56
C LEU A 77 3.81 1.36 0.34
N VAL A 78 4.10 2.63 0.59
CA VAL A 78 3.24 3.55 1.33
C VAL A 78 2.98 4.77 0.45
N GLN A 79 1.71 5.06 0.15
CA GLN A 79 1.39 6.23 -0.66
C GLN A 79 1.78 7.53 0.05
N ILE A 80 2.46 8.44 -0.65
CA ILE A 80 2.84 9.76 -0.16
C ILE A 80 2.21 10.81 -1.07
N ALA A 81 1.17 11.48 -0.56
CA ALA A 81 0.39 12.45 -1.33
C ALA A 81 0.65 13.90 -0.91
N PHE A 82 1.14 14.14 0.31
CA PHE A 82 1.36 15.47 0.86
C PHE A 82 2.38 15.46 2.01
N GLU A 83 2.83 16.64 2.44
CA GLU A 83 3.87 16.83 3.47
C GLU A 83 3.63 16.00 4.74
N GLY A 84 2.40 16.00 5.29
CA GLY A 84 2.09 15.23 6.49
C GLY A 84 2.20 13.71 6.31
N SER A 85 2.02 13.16 5.11
CA SER A 85 2.30 11.74 4.83
C SER A 85 3.80 11.47 4.66
N TRP A 86 4.53 12.43 4.08
CA TRP A 86 5.98 12.38 3.95
C TRP A 86 6.67 12.39 5.31
N GLU A 87 6.30 13.30 6.22
CA GLU A 87 6.87 13.35 7.57
C GLU A 87 6.63 12.05 8.34
N LYS A 88 5.43 11.46 8.23
CA LYS A 88 5.12 10.17 8.84
C LYS A 88 6.00 9.06 8.28
N TYR A 89 6.17 9.02 6.95
CA TYR A 89 7.06 8.07 6.29
C TYR A 89 8.51 8.23 6.76
N VAL A 90 9.07 9.44 6.70
CA VAL A 90 10.45 9.72 7.14
C VAL A 90 10.63 9.34 8.60
N ASN A 91 9.73 9.76 9.48
CA ASN A 91 9.81 9.41 10.91
C ASN A 91 9.74 7.90 11.15
N SER A 92 8.98 7.17 10.34
CA SER A 92 8.89 5.71 10.43
C SER A 92 10.18 5.04 9.96
N VAL A 93 10.74 5.48 8.83
CA VAL A 93 12.02 4.99 8.29
C VAL A 93 13.18 5.26 9.24
N MET A 94 13.25 6.46 9.83
CA MET A 94 14.35 6.84 10.72
C MET A 94 14.33 6.08 12.06
N LYS A 95 13.20 5.49 12.44
CA LYS A 95 13.07 4.64 13.62
C LYS A 95 13.39 3.16 13.33
N ASN A 96 13.52 2.79 12.06
CA ASN A 96 13.78 1.43 11.63
C ASN A 96 15.30 1.15 11.60
N ASP A 97 15.68 -0.13 11.61
CA ASP A 97 17.06 -0.58 11.37
C ASP A 97 17.54 -0.18 9.96
N PHE A 98 16.60 -0.09 9.01
CA PHE A 98 16.85 0.34 7.63
C PHE A 98 16.52 1.84 7.45
N GLN A 99 17.44 2.71 7.88
CA GLN A 99 17.31 4.16 7.74
C GLN A 99 17.60 4.63 6.29
N ARG A 100 16.77 4.18 5.34
CA ARG A 100 16.88 4.52 3.90
C ARG A 100 15.58 5.11 3.38
N LEU A 101 15.67 6.34 2.86
CA LEU A 101 14.56 6.98 2.16
C LEU A 101 14.59 6.52 0.70
N ASP A 102 13.65 5.66 0.35
CA ASP A 102 13.53 5.07 -0.98
C ASP A 102 12.11 5.33 -1.47
N LEU A 103 11.95 5.78 -2.70
CA LEU A 103 10.68 6.17 -3.30
C LEU A 103 10.48 5.46 -4.63
N VAL A 104 9.28 4.96 -4.88
CA VAL A 104 8.80 4.60 -6.21
C VAL A 104 8.05 5.80 -6.77
N VAL A 105 8.42 6.20 -7.99
CA VAL A 105 7.79 7.31 -8.69
C VAL A 105 7.27 6.80 -10.02
N ARG A 106 5.98 7.03 -10.28
CA ARG A 106 5.33 6.64 -11.53
C ARG A 106 4.63 7.83 -12.14
N LYS A 107 4.60 7.86 -13.47
CA LYS A 107 3.79 8.83 -14.21
C LYS A 107 2.32 8.42 -14.12
N LEU A 108 1.44 9.34 -13.72
CA LEU A 108 0.01 9.13 -13.82
C LEU A 108 -0.43 9.52 -15.24
N SER A 109 -0.71 8.50 -16.05
CA SER A 109 -1.41 8.70 -17.31
C SER A 109 -2.88 9.00 -17.02
N ASN A 110 -3.36 10.16 -17.47
CA ASN A 110 -4.79 10.47 -17.48
C ASN A 110 -5.50 9.87 -18.71
N ASP A 111 -4.87 9.01 -19.49
CA ASP A 111 -5.49 8.43 -20.68
C ASP A 111 -6.52 7.36 -20.28
N PRO A 112 -7.84 7.59 -20.45
CA PRO A 112 -8.87 6.58 -20.20
C PRO A 112 -8.76 5.38 -21.15
N SER A 113 -7.96 5.46 -22.22
CA SER A 113 -7.78 4.38 -23.21
C SER A 113 -6.77 3.31 -22.79
N ALA A 114 -5.87 3.61 -21.83
CA ALA A 114 -4.81 2.69 -21.42
C ALA A 114 -5.28 1.54 -20.51
N GLN A 115 -6.50 1.61 -19.96
CA GLN A 115 -7.04 0.56 -19.09
C GLN A 115 -7.66 -0.65 -19.84
N LEU A 116 -7.76 -0.61 -21.17
CA LEU A 116 -8.43 -1.67 -21.94
C LEU A 116 -7.51 -2.75 -22.52
N TYR A 117 -6.19 -2.62 -22.39
CA TYR A 117 -5.29 -3.59 -23.02
C TYR A 117 -4.11 -3.95 -22.12
N SER A 118 -4.29 -5.01 -21.34
CA SER A 118 -3.23 -5.98 -21.09
C SER A 118 -3.83 -7.40 -21.15
N PRO A 119 -3.27 -8.31 -21.96
CA PRO A 119 -3.90 -9.57 -22.33
C PRO A 119 -3.54 -10.71 -21.37
N PRO A 120 -4.37 -11.76 -21.23
CA PRO A 120 -3.89 -13.04 -20.75
C PRO A 120 -3.19 -13.79 -21.90
N ASN A 121 -1.94 -14.16 -21.63
CA ASN A 121 -1.08 -15.02 -22.43
C ASN A 121 -1.80 -16.31 -22.87
N GLY A 122 -1.63 -16.76 -24.12
CA GLY A 122 -2.00 -18.13 -24.49
C GLY A 122 -2.22 -18.40 -25.98
N HIS A 123 -1.17 -18.92 -26.63
CA HIS A 123 -1.19 -19.72 -27.86
C HIS A 123 -1.35 -18.99 -29.21
N SER A 124 -0.23 -18.88 -29.93
CA SER A 124 -0.23 -18.79 -31.39
C SER A 124 -0.73 -20.11 -32.00
N PRO A 125 -1.62 -20.09 -33.01
CA PRO A 125 -1.72 -21.18 -33.97
C PRO A 125 -0.96 -20.82 -35.26
N PRO A 126 -0.29 -21.77 -35.94
CA PRO A 126 0.31 -21.51 -37.24
C PRO A 126 -0.73 -21.69 -38.36
N LEU A 127 -0.49 -20.96 -39.45
CA LEU A 127 -0.81 -21.28 -40.85
C LEU A 127 -2.28 -21.27 -41.32
N GLY A 128 -2.46 -20.58 -42.45
CA GLY A 128 -3.17 -21.15 -43.60
C GLY A 128 -4.39 -20.36 -44.09
N LEU A 129 -4.23 -19.63 -45.18
CA LEU A 129 -5.35 -19.13 -45.97
C LEU A 129 -5.89 -20.24 -46.90
N SER A 130 -7.22 -20.45 -46.86
CA SER A 130 -8.11 -20.91 -47.96
C SER A 130 -8.20 -22.42 -48.31
N PRO A 131 -9.24 -22.90 -49.05
CA PRO A 131 -10.67 -23.01 -48.67
C PRO A 131 -11.28 -24.42 -48.95
N GLU A 132 -12.58 -24.59 -48.64
CA GLU A 132 -13.51 -25.62 -49.14
C GLU A 132 -13.41 -27.06 -48.56
N HIS A 133 -14.43 -27.49 -47.79
CA HIS A 133 -15.13 -28.78 -47.95
C HIS A 133 -16.32 -28.91 -46.99
N ASP A 134 -17.43 -29.43 -47.52
CA ASP A 134 -18.70 -29.77 -46.89
C ASP A 134 -18.58 -30.44 -45.50
N ILE A 135 -19.40 -29.98 -44.54
CA ILE A 135 -19.62 -30.68 -43.26
C ILE A 135 -20.97 -31.39 -43.34
N PRO A 136 -21.05 -32.73 -43.25
CA PRO A 136 -22.30 -33.40 -42.91
C PRO A 136 -22.58 -33.25 -41.41
N ALA A 137 -23.82 -32.90 -41.07
CA ALA A 137 -24.30 -32.68 -39.71
C ALA A 137 -24.03 -33.89 -38.77
N PRO A 138 -23.60 -33.67 -37.51
CA PRO A 138 -23.57 -34.73 -36.51
C PRO A 138 -24.95 -34.91 -35.87
N PHE A 139 -25.39 -36.17 -35.83
CA PHE A 139 -26.57 -36.68 -35.16
C PHE A 139 -26.65 -36.28 -33.67
N TYR A 140 -27.80 -35.77 -33.25
CA TYR A 140 -28.21 -35.67 -31.84
C TYR A 140 -28.83 -36.99 -31.36
N PRO A 141 -28.45 -37.52 -30.19
CA PRO A 141 -29.31 -38.36 -29.36
C PRO A 141 -29.96 -37.54 -28.21
N PRO A 142 -31.22 -37.85 -27.80
CA PRO A 142 -31.95 -37.03 -26.83
C PRO A 142 -31.59 -37.34 -25.36
N LEU A 143 -31.81 -36.31 -24.54
CA LEU A 143 -31.61 -36.16 -23.09
C LEU A 143 -32.14 -37.30 -22.20
N PRO A 144 -31.64 -37.43 -20.96
CA PRO A 144 -32.47 -37.72 -19.80
C PRO A 144 -32.71 -36.44 -18.99
N ASN A 145 -34.00 -36.08 -18.87
CA ASN A 145 -34.52 -35.04 -17.98
C ASN A 145 -34.15 -35.34 -16.53
N ASN A 146 -33.45 -34.42 -15.87
CA ASN A 146 -33.43 -34.32 -14.41
C ASN A 146 -33.96 -32.93 -14.04
N ASP A 147 -35.28 -32.85 -13.91
CA ASP A 147 -35.96 -31.83 -13.10
C ASP A 147 -35.52 -32.02 -11.65
N VAL A 148 -34.68 -31.12 -11.15
CA VAL A 148 -34.55 -30.90 -9.72
C VAL A 148 -34.43 -29.39 -9.50
N GLU A 149 -35.53 -28.80 -9.05
CA GLU A 149 -35.58 -27.43 -8.58
C GLU A 149 -34.71 -27.33 -7.32
N ASP A 150 -33.48 -26.82 -7.44
CA ASP A 150 -32.66 -26.51 -6.28
C ASP A 150 -33.14 -25.17 -5.69
N VAL A 151 -34.15 -25.26 -4.82
CA VAL A 151 -34.60 -24.14 -4.00
C VAL A 151 -33.52 -23.88 -2.96
N VAL A 152 -32.65 -22.91 -3.23
CA VAL A 152 -31.74 -22.35 -2.23
C VAL A 152 -32.59 -21.60 -1.20
N VAL A 153 -32.81 -22.25 -0.05
CA VAL A 153 -33.41 -21.61 1.12
C VAL A 153 -32.36 -20.68 1.74
N VAL A 154 -32.56 -19.37 1.59
CA VAL A 154 -31.82 -18.33 2.30
C VAL A 154 -32.33 -18.29 3.74
N PRO A 155 -31.48 -18.48 4.77
CA PRO A 155 -31.88 -18.15 6.13
C PRO A 155 -31.86 -16.63 6.33
N ASP A 156 -33.02 -16.06 6.64
CA ASP A 156 -33.19 -14.68 7.10
C ASP A 156 -32.33 -14.42 8.35
N ALA A 157 -31.34 -13.52 8.24
CA ALA A 157 -30.64 -12.99 9.41
C ALA A 157 -31.52 -11.90 10.03
N GLN A 158 -32.36 -12.30 11.01
CA GLN A 158 -33.15 -11.38 11.80
C GLN A 158 -32.24 -10.48 12.65
N SER A 159 -32.32 -9.16 12.43
CA SER A 159 -31.85 -8.12 13.35
C SER A 159 -32.58 -8.23 14.69
N GLY A 160 -31.84 -8.33 15.78
CA GLY A 160 -32.33 -8.17 17.16
C GLY A 160 -31.94 -6.80 17.74
N PRO A 161 -32.78 -6.20 18.62
CA PRO A 161 -32.62 -4.82 19.08
C PRO A 161 -31.84 -4.74 20.40
N ASN A 162 -31.01 -3.71 20.55
CA ASN A 162 -30.47 -3.36 21.87
C ASN A 162 -30.93 -1.94 22.20
N GLU A 163 -32.13 -1.87 22.76
CA GLU A 163 -32.70 -0.66 23.35
C GLU A 163 -31.91 -0.25 24.60
N PHE A 164 -31.88 1.07 24.79
CA PHE A 164 -31.36 1.79 25.94
C PHE A 164 -31.98 1.30 27.26
N GLU A 165 -31.14 1.04 28.26
CA GLU A 165 -31.57 1.06 29.66
C GLU A 165 -30.94 2.21 30.44
N ILE A 166 -31.79 2.81 31.26
CA ILE A 166 -31.69 4.12 31.89
C ILE A 166 -31.00 4.01 33.25
N PHE A 167 -30.23 5.05 33.58
CA PHE A 167 -29.60 5.32 34.88
C PHE A 167 -30.51 5.14 36.11
N PRO A 168 -29.91 5.07 37.31
CA PRO A 168 -30.27 6.09 38.30
C PRO A 168 -29.05 6.87 38.80
N ASN A 169 -29.24 8.19 38.81
CA ASN A 169 -28.34 9.22 39.29
C ASN A 169 -28.53 9.41 40.82
N VAL A 170 -27.45 9.39 41.60
CA VAL A 170 -27.36 10.13 42.87
C VAL A 170 -25.97 10.77 42.97
N GLY A 171 -25.88 12.00 42.47
CA GLY A 171 -25.43 13.17 43.24
C GLY A 171 -23.97 13.24 43.70
N ALA A 172 -23.16 14.01 42.97
CA ALA A 172 -22.68 15.33 43.41
C ALA A 172 -21.55 15.83 42.48
N GLN A 173 -21.80 16.98 41.84
CA GLN A 173 -20.86 17.78 41.07
C GLN A 173 -20.29 18.89 41.98
N CYS A 174 -18.95 19.05 42.04
CA CYS A 174 -18.13 20.22 41.61
C CYS A 174 -17.55 21.01 42.81
N PRO A 175 -16.57 21.94 42.66
CA PRO A 175 -15.45 22.12 41.70
C PRO A 175 -14.08 22.61 42.32
N ILE A 176 -12.99 22.56 41.52
CA ILE A 176 -11.76 23.42 41.41
C ILE A 176 -11.11 24.06 42.69
N ASP A 177 -9.82 23.79 42.97
CA ASP A 177 -8.77 24.83 43.21
C ASP A 177 -7.31 24.32 43.42
N GLY A 178 -6.34 25.03 42.83
CA GLY A 178 -4.98 25.37 43.33
C GLY A 178 -3.89 24.34 43.75
N CYS A 179 -2.85 24.18 42.92
CA CYS A 179 -1.39 23.99 43.20
C CYS A 179 -0.84 22.82 44.09
N PRO A 180 0.42 22.34 43.88
CA PRO A 180 0.91 20.99 44.21
C PRO A 180 1.90 20.92 45.41
N PRO A 181 2.38 19.71 45.79
CA PRO A 181 3.73 19.57 46.35
C PRO A 181 4.62 18.50 45.68
N THR A 182 5.74 18.98 45.13
CA THR A 182 7.15 18.52 45.26
C THR A 182 7.54 17.05 45.51
N LEU A 183 8.20 16.47 44.49
CA LEU A 183 9.56 15.87 44.45
C LEU A 183 10.11 15.21 45.73
N HIS A 184 10.36 13.88 45.70
CA HIS A 184 11.39 13.20 46.51
C HIS A 184 12.12 12.11 45.69
N ASP A 185 13.45 12.27 45.61
CA ASP A 185 14.44 11.38 45.01
C ASP A 185 14.64 10.07 45.80
N ILE A 186 15.08 9.02 45.09
CA ILE A 186 15.36 7.67 45.61
C ILE A 186 16.85 7.55 45.98
N PRO A 187 17.25 7.17 47.22
CA PRO A 187 18.62 6.78 47.52
C PRO A 187 18.83 5.27 47.32
N LEU A 188 19.76 4.90 46.44
CA LEU A 188 20.26 3.53 46.25
C LEU A 188 21.29 3.18 47.33
N THR A 189 21.17 1.96 47.86
CA THR A 189 21.83 1.44 49.06
C THR A 189 23.28 0.99 48.88
N GLN A 190 24.08 1.30 49.93
CA GLN A 190 25.08 0.49 50.64
C GLN A 190 26.12 -0.36 49.88
N ASN A 191 27.41 -0.09 50.16
CA ASN A 191 28.46 -1.10 50.29
C ASN A 191 29.43 -0.73 51.43
N HIS A 192 29.60 -1.65 52.39
CA HIS A 192 30.71 -1.81 53.37
C HIS A 192 31.29 -3.22 53.13
N PRO A 193 32.39 -3.70 53.79
CA PRO A 193 33.30 -3.12 54.80
C PRO A 193 34.78 -3.15 54.28
N ASN A 194 35.84 -2.68 54.97
CA ASN A 194 36.31 -2.91 56.34
C ASN A 194 37.32 -1.81 56.72
#